data_AF-A0A1H0JGT1-F1
#
_entry.id   AF-A0A1H0JGT1-F1
#
_cell.length_a   1.000
_cell.length_b   1.000
_cell.length_c   1.000
_cell.angle_alpha   90.00
_cell.angle_beta   90.00
_cell.angle_gamma   90.00
#
_symmetry.space_group_name_H-M   'P 1'
#
loop_
_entity.id
_entity.type
_entity.pdbx_description
1 polymer ?
#
loop_
_entity_poly.entity_id
_entity_poly.type
_entity_poly.pdbx_seq_one_letter_code
_entity_poly.pdbx_strand_id
1 'polypeptide(L)'
;MIKVLAIGLWVCAATLGSSWVAANLRAGESAEAPKKPDFFEGLDYRKTDSIAVPLIADNAIRGYALARFVYTIDGELAASLSVPPDPVILDEAFRAVYSVSGFDFEHPERYDLAALVASVKSAVNTRYGRDVVEDVMVDQFDFIPKSPTGPLAEVKAAQLP
;
A
#
# COMPACT_ATOMS: atom_id res chain seq x y z
N MET A 1 -16.75 15.77 -64.31
CA MET A 1 -16.72 16.36 -62.94
C MET A 1 -17.49 15.53 -61.92
N ILE A 2 -18.60 14.87 -62.27
CA ILE A 2 -19.40 14.04 -61.33
C ILE A 2 -18.67 12.81 -60.76
N LYS A 3 -17.71 12.23 -61.50
CA LYS A 3 -16.90 11.08 -61.05
C LYS A 3 -16.04 11.41 -59.82
N VAL A 4 -15.54 12.63 -59.70
CA VAL A 4 -14.69 13.05 -58.57
C VAL A 4 -15.53 13.23 -57.30
N LEU A 5 -16.74 13.78 -57.44
CA LEU A 5 -17.70 13.90 -56.34
C LEU A 5 -18.15 12.52 -55.83
N ALA A 6 -18.36 11.56 -56.73
CA ALA A 6 -18.72 10.20 -56.36
C ALA A 6 -17.61 9.49 -55.55
N ILE A 7 -16.34 9.71 -55.93
CA ILE A 7 -15.19 9.13 -55.21
C ILE A 7 -15.03 9.78 -53.83
N GLY A 8 -15.18 11.11 -53.72
CA GLY A 8 -15.12 11.79 -52.42
C GLY A 8 -16.21 11.32 -51.45
N LEU A 9 -17.45 11.19 -51.95
CA LEU A 9 -18.56 10.68 -51.15
C LEU A 9 -18.34 9.23 -50.69
N TRP A 10 -17.74 8.40 -51.55
CA TRP A 10 -17.41 7.01 -51.22
C TRP A 10 -16.39 6.92 -50.07
N VAL A 11 -15.34 7.75 -50.10
CA VAL A 11 -14.31 7.79 -49.04
C VAL A 11 -14.90 8.24 -47.69
N CYS A 12 -15.82 9.20 -47.71
CA CYS A 12 -16.53 9.61 -46.49
C CYS A 12 -17.39 8.46 -45.92
N ALA A 13 -18.11 7.73 -46.78
CA ALA A 13 -18.91 6.59 -46.38
C ALA A 13 -18.04 5.46 -45.80
N ALA A 14 -16.89 5.17 -46.41
CA ALA A 14 -15.95 4.15 -45.92
C ALA A 14 -15.37 4.51 -44.54
N THR A 15 -15.03 5.79 -44.32
CA THR A 15 -14.50 6.25 -43.03
C THR A 15 -15.55 6.17 -41.91
N LEU A 16 -16.77 6.64 -42.18
CA LEU A 16 -17.88 6.56 -41.23
C LEU A 16 -18.24 5.12 -40.89
N GLY A 17 -18.33 4.25 -41.90
CA GLY A 17 -18.59 2.82 -41.71
C GLY A 17 -17.51 2.12 -40.88
N SER A 18 -16.23 2.40 -41.17
CA SER A 18 -15.10 1.84 -40.42
C SER A 18 -15.10 2.31 -38.96
N SER A 19 -15.40 3.58 -38.71
CA SER A 19 -15.51 4.14 -37.36
C SER A 19 -16.66 3.51 -36.58
N TRP A 20 -17.82 3.31 -37.22
CA TRP A 20 -18.98 2.67 -36.58
C TRP A 20 -18.72 1.20 -36.26
N VAL A 21 -18.11 0.43 -37.17
CA VAL A 21 -17.74 -0.97 -36.91
C VAL A 21 -16.68 -1.05 -35.80
N ALA A 22 -15.66 -0.19 -35.82
CA ALA A 22 -14.66 -0.14 -34.76
C ALA A 22 -15.28 0.24 -33.40
N ALA A 23 -16.22 1.17 -33.37
CA ALA A 23 -16.94 1.55 -32.16
C ALA A 23 -17.86 0.43 -31.67
N ASN A 24 -18.49 -0.33 -32.56
CA ASN A 24 -19.39 -1.43 -32.20
C ASN A 24 -18.62 -2.67 -31.72
N LEU A 25 -17.46 -2.97 -32.32
CA LEU A 25 -16.53 -3.98 -31.81
C LEU A 25 -15.97 -3.57 -30.45
N ARG A 26 -15.58 -2.30 -30.26
CA ARG A 26 -15.17 -1.75 -28.96
C ARG A 26 -16.30 -1.57 -27.95
N ALA A 27 -17.56 -1.60 -28.37
CA ALA A 27 -18.71 -1.60 -27.47
C ALA A 27 -19.09 -3.03 -27.06
N GLY A 28 -18.84 -4.01 -27.93
CA GLY A 28 -18.97 -5.45 -27.65
C GLY A 28 -17.82 -5.98 -26.80
N GLU A 29 -16.60 -5.50 -27.02
CA GLU A 29 -15.55 -5.46 -26.01
C GLU A 29 -15.92 -4.36 -25.02
N SER A 30 -16.94 -4.59 -24.19
CA SER A 30 -17.07 -3.84 -22.94
C SER A 30 -15.68 -3.79 -22.37
N ALA A 31 -15.11 -2.59 -22.26
CA ALA A 31 -13.86 -2.38 -21.56
C ALA A 31 -14.08 -3.08 -20.24
N GLU A 32 -13.47 -4.26 -20.09
CA GLU A 32 -13.62 -5.05 -18.89
C GLU A 32 -12.95 -4.15 -17.86
N ALA A 33 -13.80 -3.40 -17.16
CA ALA A 33 -13.42 -2.58 -16.03
C ALA A 33 -12.49 -3.52 -15.26
N PRO A 34 -11.22 -3.14 -15.08
CA PRO A 34 -10.16 -4.08 -14.69
C PRO A 34 -10.75 -4.92 -13.59
N LYS A 35 -10.99 -6.22 -13.88
CA LYS A 35 -11.77 -7.12 -13.03
C LYS A 35 -11.31 -6.83 -11.61
N LYS A 36 -12.12 -6.11 -10.83
CA LYS A 36 -11.78 -5.88 -9.42
C LYS A 36 -11.65 -7.29 -8.89
N PRO A 37 -10.50 -7.68 -8.32
CA PRO A 37 -10.34 -9.06 -7.92
C PRO A 37 -11.52 -9.38 -6.98
N ASP A 38 -12.36 -10.35 -7.35
CA ASP A 38 -13.58 -10.74 -6.59
C ASP A 38 -13.24 -11.11 -5.14
N PHE A 39 -11.96 -11.37 -4.85
CA PHE A 39 -11.40 -11.52 -3.51
C PHE A 39 -11.51 -10.28 -2.60
N PHE A 40 -11.84 -9.10 -3.12
CA PHE A 40 -11.96 -7.86 -2.33
C PHE A 40 -13.38 -7.27 -2.34
N GLU A 41 -14.37 -7.96 -2.91
CA GLU A 41 -15.75 -7.47 -2.91
C GLU A 41 -16.32 -7.56 -1.48
N GLY A 42 -16.57 -6.40 -0.86
CA GLY A 42 -16.98 -6.30 0.55
C GLY A 42 -15.84 -6.02 1.54
N LEU A 43 -14.59 -6.05 1.08
CA LEU A 43 -13.43 -5.72 1.90
C LEU A 43 -13.03 -4.25 1.72
N ASP A 44 -12.95 -3.52 2.83
CA ASP A 44 -12.41 -2.17 2.89
C ASP A 44 -10.90 -2.24 3.11
N TYR A 45 -10.15 -1.56 2.23
CA TYR A 45 -8.70 -1.52 2.28
C TYR A 45 -8.26 -0.24 2.95
N ARG A 46 -7.64 -0.36 4.13
CA ARG A 46 -7.24 0.80 4.92
C ARG A 46 -5.76 0.84 5.17
N LYS A 47 -5.20 2.04 5.04
CA LYS A 47 -3.81 2.35 5.37
C LYS A 47 -3.76 2.83 6.81
N THR A 48 -2.82 2.30 7.59
CA THR A 48 -2.52 2.85 8.91
C THR A 48 -1.63 4.08 8.77
N ASP A 49 -1.58 4.89 9.83
CA ASP A 49 -0.58 5.94 9.95
C ASP A 49 0.84 5.35 9.94
N SER A 50 1.80 6.13 9.43
CA SER A 50 3.21 5.78 9.51
C SER A 50 3.71 5.94 10.95
N ILE A 51 4.40 4.91 11.44
CA ILE A 51 5.07 4.93 12.74
C ILE A 51 6.58 4.90 12.60
N ALA A 52 7.25 5.63 13.49
CA ALA A 52 8.69 5.58 13.65
C ALA A 52 9.03 4.85 14.94
N VAL A 53 9.66 3.69 14.82
CA VAL A 53 10.05 2.83 15.94
C VAL A 53 11.54 2.99 16.22
N PRO A 54 11.95 3.48 17.41
CA PRO A 54 13.35 3.63 17.74
C PRO A 54 14.00 2.27 17.99
N LEU A 55 15.00 1.91 17.19
CA LEU A 55 15.73 0.68 17.41
C LEU A 55 16.89 0.93 18.38
N ILE A 56 16.84 0.21 19.51
CA ILE A 56 17.77 0.37 20.63
C ILE A 56 18.69 -0.86 20.68
N ALA A 57 20.00 -0.62 20.68
CA ALA A 57 21.02 -1.64 20.96
C ALA A 57 22.12 -1.03 21.81
N ASP A 58 22.77 -1.85 22.63
CA ASP A 58 23.90 -1.42 23.48
C ASP A 58 23.60 -0.16 24.31
N ASN A 59 22.38 -0.07 24.86
CA ASN A 59 21.92 1.07 25.66
C ASN A 59 21.88 2.42 24.91
N ALA A 60 21.89 2.41 23.57
CA ALA A 60 21.82 3.59 22.72
C ALA A 60 20.84 3.41 21.56
N ILE A 61 20.22 4.51 21.11
CA ILE A 61 19.39 4.52 19.89
C ILE A 61 20.33 4.44 18.69
N ARG A 62 20.23 3.36 17.91
CA ARG A 62 21.06 3.13 16.70
C ARG A 62 20.39 3.68 15.43
N GLY A 63 19.07 3.79 15.43
CA GLY A 63 18.30 4.27 14.29
C GLY A 63 16.80 4.23 14.53
N TYR A 64 16.04 4.55 13.49
CA TYR A 64 14.58 4.51 13.47
C TYR A 64 14.11 3.63 12.32
N ALA A 65 13.22 2.69 12.61
CA ALA A 65 12.47 1.98 11.58
C ALA A 65 11.17 2.74 11.32
N LEU A 66 10.96 3.22 10.09
CA LEU A 66 9.69 3.75 9.65
C LEU A 66 8.88 2.61 9.05
N ALA A 67 7.73 2.32 9.64
CA ALA A 67 6.81 1.31 9.14
C ALA A 67 5.46 1.94 8.79
N ARG A 68 4.86 1.49 7.70
CA ARG A 68 3.45 1.73 7.37
C ARG A 68 2.82 0.40 7.03
N PHE A 69 1.66 0.15 7.62
CA PHE A 69 0.90 -1.06 7.40
C PHE A 69 -0.37 -0.74 6.63
N VAL A 70 -0.85 -1.75 5.93
CA VAL A 70 -2.12 -1.73 5.22
C VAL A 70 -2.85 -2.99 5.61
N TYR A 71 -4.15 -2.89 5.82
CA TYR A 71 -4.93 -4.04 6.24
C TYR A 71 -6.27 -4.05 5.52
N THR A 72 -6.80 -5.26 5.43
CA THR A 72 -8.06 -5.55 4.75
C THR A 72 -9.06 -6.02 5.82
N ILE A 73 -10.22 -5.36 5.85
CA ILE A 73 -11.30 -5.65 6.81
C ILE A 73 -12.64 -5.74 6.09
N ASP A 74 -13.54 -6.60 6.54
CA ASP A 74 -14.93 -6.62 6.08
C ASP A 74 -15.61 -5.27 6.37
N GLY A 75 -16.17 -4.63 5.35
CA GLY A 75 -16.77 -3.30 5.44
C GLY A 75 -18.01 -3.22 6.35
N GLU A 76 -18.81 -4.27 6.43
CA GLU A 76 -19.94 -4.36 7.36
C GLU A 76 -19.44 -4.48 8.81
N LEU A 77 -18.40 -5.30 8.99
CA LEU A 77 -17.78 -5.51 10.29
C LEU A 77 -17.07 -4.23 10.78
N ALA A 78 -16.34 -3.53 9.90
CA ALA A 78 -15.71 -2.25 10.17
C ALA A 78 -16.72 -1.19 10.64
N ALA A 79 -17.91 -1.14 10.03
CA ALA A 79 -18.97 -0.21 10.43
C ALA A 79 -19.62 -0.57 11.77
N SER A 80 -19.63 -1.85 12.13
CA SER A 80 -20.20 -2.36 13.40
C SER A 80 -19.24 -2.25 14.59
N LEU A 81 -17.93 -2.09 14.34
CA LEU A 81 -16.92 -2.02 15.39
C LEU A 81 -16.96 -0.68 16.11
N SER A 82 -17.14 -0.73 17.43
CA SER A 82 -17.10 0.47 18.27
C SER A 82 -15.68 1.03 18.49
N VAL A 83 -14.64 0.24 18.21
CA VAL A 83 -13.23 0.62 18.34
C VAL A 83 -12.53 0.34 17.01
N PRO A 84 -11.93 1.36 16.36
CA PRO A 84 -11.19 1.16 15.12
C PRO A 84 -10.04 0.15 15.30
N PRO A 85 -9.79 -0.73 14.31
CA PRO A 85 -8.72 -1.72 14.39
C PRO A 85 -7.32 -1.11 14.21
N ASP A 86 -7.20 0.08 13.59
CA ASP A 86 -5.92 0.78 13.36
C ASP A 86 -5.00 0.86 14.59
N PRO A 87 -5.42 1.43 15.74
CA PRO A 87 -4.55 1.55 16.91
C PRO A 87 -4.14 0.19 17.49
N VAL A 88 -5.00 -0.84 17.35
CA VAL A 88 -4.71 -2.18 17.85
C VAL A 88 -3.67 -2.87 16.97
N ILE A 89 -3.80 -2.75 15.65
CA ILE A 89 -2.81 -3.25 14.68
C ILE A 89 -1.46 -2.58 14.94
N LEU A 90 -1.45 -1.28 15.19
CA LEU A 90 -0.23 -0.50 15.40
C LEU A 90 0.51 -0.88 16.69
N ASP A 91 -0.23 -1.02 17.79
CA ASP A 91 0.28 -1.48 19.09
C ASP A 91 0.88 -2.89 18.99
N GLU A 92 0.18 -3.78 18.30
CA GLU A 92 0.64 -5.16 18.13
C GLU A 92 1.84 -5.25 17.19
N ALA A 93 1.86 -4.47 16.11
CA ALA A 93 3.01 -4.37 15.22
C ALA A 93 4.24 -3.83 15.97
N PHE A 94 4.07 -2.82 16.81
CA PHE A 94 5.15 -2.29 17.65
C PHE A 94 5.69 -3.38 18.57
N ARG A 95 4.82 -4.06 19.31
CA ARG A 95 5.22 -5.12 20.23
C ARG A 95 5.91 -6.27 19.51
N ALA A 96 5.40 -6.66 18.35
CA ALA A 96 5.97 -7.74 17.56
C ALA A 96 7.36 -7.38 17.05
N VAL A 97 7.60 -6.14 16.58
CA VAL A 97 8.92 -5.64 16.17
C VAL A 97 9.94 -5.70 17.32
N TYR A 98 9.55 -5.37 18.56
CA TYR A 98 10.46 -5.48 19.72
C TYR A 98 10.60 -6.91 20.26
N SER A 99 9.62 -7.78 20.02
CA SER A 99 9.65 -9.16 20.51
C SER A 99 10.64 -10.03 19.74
N VAL A 100 10.92 -9.69 18.48
CA VAL A 100 11.97 -10.34 17.69
C VAL A 100 13.32 -9.91 18.25
N SER A 101 13.81 -10.70 19.19
CA SER A 101 15.16 -10.57 19.74
C SER A 101 16.18 -10.76 18.62
N GLY A 102 16.93 -9.71 18.30
CA GLY A 102 18.07 -9.77 17.36
C GLY A 102 17.81 -9.19 15.97
N PHE A 103 17.15 -8.03 15.87
CA PHE A 103 17.19 -7.24 14.63
C PHE A 103 18.66 -7.00 14.23
N ASP A 104 19.07 -7.56 13.09
CA ASP A 104 20.40 -7.38 12.53
C ASP A 104 20.48 -6.01 11.87
N PHE A 105 21.09 -5.04 12.56
CA PHE A 105 21.25 -3.67 12.07
C PHE A 105 22.17 -3.57 10.86
N GLU A 106 23.04 -4.55 10.65
CA GLU A 106 23.94 -4.58 9.48
C GLU A 106 23.23 -5.14 8.24
N HIS A 107 22.21 -5.97 8.45
CA HIS A 107 21.42 -6.60 7.37
C HIS A 107 19.92 -6.51 7.67
N PRO A 108 19.34 -5.29 7.62
CA PRO A 108 17.92 -5.08 7.89
C PRO A 108 17.00 -5.90 6.96
N GLU A 109 17.47 -6.31 5.78
CA GLU A 109 16.77 -7.18 4.83
C GLU A 109 16.55 -8.62 5.33
N ARG A 110 17.29 -9.06 6.36
CA ARG A 110 17.10 -10.39 6.96
C ARG A 110 15.91 -10.46 7.91
N TYR A 111 15.27 -9.33 8.16
CA TYR A 111 14.11 -9.28 9.03
C TYR A 111 12.90 -9.97 8.38
N ASP A 112 12.33 -10.96 9.07
CA ASP A 112 11.18 -11.71 8.57
C ASP A 112 9.89 -10.90 8.74
N LEU A 113 9.60 -10.07 7.73
CA LEU A 113 8.37 -9.29 7.66
C LEU A 113 7.12 -10.18 7.54
N ALA A 114 7.24 -11.37 6.95
CA ALA A 114 6.11 -12.27 6.80
C ALA A 114 5.69 -12.87 8.15
N ALA A 115 6.66 -13.31 8.95
CA ALA A 115 6.43 -13.77 10.32
C ALA A 115 5.88 -12.64 11.20
N LEU A 116 6.40 -11.42 11.05
CA LEU A 116 5.89 -10.23 11.75
C LEU A 116 4.40 -10.03 11.46
N VAL A 117 4.04 -9.92 10.18
CA VAL A 117 2.65 -9.70 9.73
C VAL A 117 1.71 -10.80 10.23
N ALA A 118 2.14 -12.07 10.14
CA ALA A 118 1.34 -13.19 10.64
C ALA A 118 1.11 -13.12 12.15
N SER A 119 2.13 -12.72 12.93
CA SER A 119 2.01 -12.55 14.38
C SER A 119 1.05 -11.42 14.74
N VAL A 120 1.12 -10.30 14.02
CA VAL A 120 0.25 -9.14 14.22
C VAL A 120 -1.20 -9.50 13.91
N LYS A 121 -1.47 -10.13 12.77
CA LYS A 121 -2.82 -10.62 12.41
C LYS A 121 -3.39 -11.53 13.50
N SER A 122 -2.61 -12.52 13.94
CA SER A 122 -3.04 -13.48 14.96
C SER A 122 -3.38 -12.79 16.28
N ALA A 123 -2.55 -11.85 16.73
CA ALA A 123 -2.75 -11.19 18.00
C ALA A 123 -3.88 -10.13 17.96
N VAL A 124 -4.08 -9.46 16.82
CA VAL A 124 -5.24 -8.59 16.58
C VAL A 124 -6.53 -9.41 16.65
N ASN A 125 -6.65 -10.50 15.88
CA ASN A 125 -7.85 -11.34 15.90
C ASN A 125 -8.12 -11.95 17.28
N THR A 126 -7.07 -12.32 18.02
CA THR A 126 -7.19 -12.79 19.41
C THR A 126 -7.75 -11.72 20.33
N ARG A 127 -7.29 -10.47 20.20
CA ARG A 127 -7.75 -9.34 21.05
C ARG A 127 -9.21 -8.97 20.79
N TYR A 128 -9.66 -9.11 19.55
CA TYR A 128 -11.07 -8.91 19.18
C TYR A 128 -11.94 -10.16 19.42
N GLY A 129 -11.34 -11.32 19.73
CA GLY A 129 -12.04 -12.58 19.97
C GLY A 129 -12.75 -13.16 18.74
N ARG A 130 -12.42 -12.65 17.55
CA ARG A 130 -13.00 -13.03 16.25
C ARG A 130 -12.04 -12.61 15.13
N ASP A 131 -12.20 -13.21 13.95
CA ASP A 131 -11.46 -12.79 12.77
C ASP A 131 -12.01 -11.45 12.26
N VAL A 132 -11.32 -10.37 12.62
CA VAL A 132 -11.66 -8.99 12.23
C VAL A 132 -10.81 -8.55 11.05
N VAL A 133 -9.55 -8.96 11.01
CA VAL A 133 -8.61 -8.58 9.96
C VAL A 133 -8.31 -9.79 9.10
N GLU A 134 -8.58 -9.63 7.81
CA GLU A 134 -8.44 -10.71 6.84
C GLU A 134 -7.01 -10.81 6.32
N ASP A 135 -6.39 -9.66 6.05
CA ASP A 135 -4.98 -9.60 5.73
C ASP A 135 -4.33 -8.32 6.27
N VAL A 136 -3.06 -8.41 6.63
CA VAL A 136 -2.20 -7.28 7.00
C VAL A 136 -1.00 -7.33 6.07
N MET A 137 -0.56 -6.19 5.56
CA MET A 137 0.62 -6.11 4.71
C MET A 137 1.46 -4.91 5.13
N VAL A 138 2.72 -4.95 4.75
CA VAL A 138 3.66 -3.85 4.93
C VAL A 138 3.65 -3.01 3.66
N ASP A 139 3.22 -1.75 3.75
CA ASP A 139 3.24 -0.78 2.64
C ASP A 139 4.62 -0.12 2.54
N GLN A 140 5.25 0.16 3.68
CA GLN A 140 6.57 0.79 3.74
C GLN A 140 7.32 0.30 4.97
N PHE A 141 8.60 -0.05 4.81
CA PHE A 141 9.51 -0.38 5.90
C PHE A 141 10.91 0.15 5.57
N ASP A 142 11.26 1.29 6.15
CA ASP A 142 12.55 1.94 5.93
C ASP A 142 13.36 2.01 7.22
N PHE A 143 14.66 1.76 7.13
CA PHE A 143 15.58 1.95 8.24
C PHE A 143 16.39 3.23 8.06
N ILE A 144 16.25 4.16 9.00
CA ILE A 144 17.06 5.37 9.07
C ILE A 144 18.10 5.17 10.18
N PRO A 145 19.38 4.94 9.84
CA PRO A 145 20.44 4.89 10.84
C PRO A 145 20.62 6.28 11.47
N LYS A 146 20.97 6.30 12.75
CA LYS A 146 21.34 7.53 13.44
C LYS A 146 22.73 7.95 12.96
N SER A 147 22.78 8.64 11.82
CA SER A 147 24.01 9.31 11.38
C SER A 147 24.40 10.39 12.38
N PRO A 148 25.70 10.54 12.74
CA PRO A 148 26.17 11.72 13.47
C PRO A 148 25.97 13.03 12.69
N THR A 149 25.70 12.96 11.38
CA THR A 149 25.38 14.08 10.50
C THR A 149 24.01 13.85 9.86
N GLY A 150 22.96 14.40 10.47
CA GLY A 150 21.67 14.55 9.81
C GLY A 150 21.74 15.60 8.69
N PRO A 151 20.75 15.64 7.77
CA PRO A 151 20.68 16.62 6.67
C PRO A 151 20.58 18.10 7.13
N LEU A 152 20.54 18.34 8.44
CA LEU A 152 20.52 19.67 9.05
C LEU A 152 21.92 20.20 9.41
N ALA A 153 22.99 19.40 9.27
CA ALA A 153 24.35 19.84 9.59
C ALA A 153 25.01 20.65 8.46
N GLU A 154 24.67 20.37 7.19
CA GLU A 154 25.30 21.05 6.05
C GLU A 154 24.79 22.48 5.83
N VAL A 155 23.55 22.79 6.22
CA VAL A 155 22.99 24.14 6.03
C VAL A 155 23.65 25.17 6.95
N LYS A 156 24.20 24.74 8.10
CA LYS A 156 24.86 25.67 9.04
C LYS A 156 26.32 25.97 8.68
N ALA A 157 26.97 25.14 7.87
CA ALA A 157 28.35 25.34 7.45
C ALA A 157 28.49 26.33 6.27
N ALA A 158 27.42 26.55 5.50
CA ALA A 158 27.42 27.43 4.32
C ALA A 158 27.04 28.90 4.63
N GLN A 159 26.83 29.27 5.90
CA GLN A 159 26.25 30.56 6.28
C GLN A 159 26.99 31.31 7.38
N LEU A 160 28.32 31.17 7.44
CA LEU A 160 29.20 32.05 8.20
C LEU A 160 30.18 32.74 7.25
N PRO A 161 30.12 34.08 7.09
CA PRO A 161 31.15 34.86 6.42
C PRO A 161 32.43 34.98 7.26
#